data_AF-A0AAX0KL36-F1
#
_entry.id   AF-A0AAX0KL36-F1
#
_cell.length_a   1.000
_cell.length_b   1.000
_cell.length_c   1.000
_cell.angle_alpha   90.00
_cell.angle_beta   90.00
_cell.angle_gamma   90.00
#
_symmetry.space_group_name_H-M   'P 1'
#
loop_
_entity.id
_entity.type
_entity.pdbx_description
1 polymer ?
#
loop_
_entity_poly.entity_id
_entity_poly.type
_entity_poly.pdbx_seq_one_letter_code
_entity_poly.pdbx_strand_id
1 'polypeptide(L)'
;MKIINALFSTVTVDLKRKTFYLDLLFLFVCVWTLIASGSEAQYYLFKFINSDSSTLYGSVFEDAIARIPTFNEYVKGAYSFSGSYGFLAALIIVVVALFYQTTVQIFIVSIISSAFGLTVTDFLMFAFNGTLTTQAMIECVMANALGSPIIASFIVLLFYIKKFLFNVSSINLALRYISNYVVYSIICFLILFVTYYIVCFFYRPTAVNFSVSTSEEFSGDYFLSDKNDVLKEAKGSLLKDRFSLLNSPVKLNGTINVFGEIDSILSKFNASDVYTVRVLPLLNCIDGGAINAALADYLSYEGVRGFSIKSSESMTLITFGDKAGYVKSNDELVNMFTVKKNNKSGFDITKVNDGVFSYYPSESSGSMYVATGVTDFKGDQSKKEVKYTLDVNGVKKIFHVDVSRLRAKNAERKLQCQIASFTSSSNDVYIDAGEAVYVGVLIKPILNQKNEYFSLFSERDNKFDVKGKLLYVQAKNVSRENVVGHYVTKGYLNGFILHSFDKLSIDGKNVESNKMDNLMVMGEGIYGHVSADNNLVISGKADLFYKNRLRQNKTLWETSSDNTLILGGIGALMVSLLLWCVNRIYSSLKKNEVINSF
;
A
#
# COMPACT_ATOMS: atom_id res chain seq x y z
N MET A 1 -52.92 3.08 -28.49
CA MET A 1 -53.41 4.36 -27.95
C MET A 1 -54.60 4.20 -26.99
N LYS A 2 -55.71 3.52 -27.34
CA LYS A 2 -56.84 3.27 -26.40
C LYS A 2 -56.46 2.46 -25.14
N ILE A 3 -55.60 1.43 -25.27
CA ILE A 3 -55.11 0.63 -24.11
C ILE A 3 -54.18 1.46 -23.21
N ILE A 4 -53.33 2.30 -23.81
CA ILE A 4 -52.43 3.21 -23.08
C ILE A 4 -53.27 4.25 -22.32
N ASN A 5 -54.23 4.90 -22.99
CA ASN A 5 -55.11 5.86 -22.33
C ASN A 5 -55.98 5.23 -21.24
N ALA A 6 -56.42 3.98 -21.39
CA ALA A 6 -57.13 3.24 -20.34
C ALA A 6 -56.21 2.80 -19.18
N LEU A 7 -54.91 2.58 -19.43
CA LEU A 7 -53.93 2.29 -18.39
C LEU A 7 -53.60 3.50 -17.51
N PHE A 8 -53.76 4.72 -18.03
CA PHE A 8 -53.40 5.97 -17.34
C PHE A 8 -54.62 6.80 -16.87
N SER A 9 -55.86 6.34 -17.08
CA SER A 9 -57.07 7.15 -16.86
C SER A 9 -57.55 7.30 -15.40
N THR A 10 -56.82 6.78 -14.40
CA THR A 10 -57.15 6.95 -12.98
C THR A 10 -55.89 7.19 -12.16
N VAL A 11 -55.34 8.40 -12.24
CA VAL A 11 -54.33 8.90 -11.30
C VAL A 11 -55.08 9.52 -10.12
N THR A 12 -55.26 8.77 -9.04
CA THR A 12 -55.89 9.27 -7.81
C THR A 12 -54.93 9.09 -6.65
N VAL A 13 -54.30 10.20 -6.23
CA VAL A 13 -53.51 10.25 -5.00
C VAL A 13 -54.26 11.11 -3.99
N ASP A 14 -54.50 10.55 -2.80
CA ASP A 14 -54.91 11.34 -1.65
C ASP A 14 -53.65 11.77 -0.87
N LEU A 15 -53.09 12.93 -1.26
CA LEU A 15 -51.94 13.54 -0.59
C LEU A 15 -52.23 13.92 0.88
N LYS A 16 -53.50 13.86 1.32
CA LYS A 16 -53.90 14.14 2.72
C LYS A 16 -53.76 12.92 3.63
N ARG A 17 -53.32 11.77 3.10
CA ARG A 17 -53.14 10.56 3.89
C ARG A 17 -51.96 10.71 4.86
N LYS A 18 -52.25 10.60 6.16
CA LYS A 18 -51.28 10.78 7.27
C LYS A 18 -50.02 9.91 7.17
N THR A 19 -50.08 8.75 6.52
CA THR A 19 -48.95 7.81 6.39
C THR A 19 -48.20 7.89 5.06
N PHE A 20 -48.64 8.75 4.13
CA PHE A 20 -48.03 8.87 2.79
C PHE A 20 -46.52 9.13 2.85
N TYR A 21 -46.09 10.03 3.73
CA TYR A 21 -44.66 10.36 3.90
C TYR A 21 -43.83 9.20 4.43
N LEU A 22 -44.40 8.37 5.32
CA LEU A 22 -43.71 7.19 5.84
C LEU A 22 -43.64 6.07 4.78
N ASP A 23 -44.74 5.84 4.05
CA ASP A 23 -44.74 4.89 2.93
C ASP A 23 -43.71 5.27 1.86
N LEU A 24 -43.65 6.55 1.49
CA LEU A 24 -42.63 7.09 0.58
C LEU A 24 -41.23 6.83 1.12
N LEU A 25 -40.96 7.20 2.38
CA LEU A 25 -39.64 7.07 2.99
C LEU A 25 -39.14 5.62 3.00
N PHE A 26 -39.95 4.67 3.48
CA PHE A 26 -39.50 3.29 3.59
C PHE A 26 -39.41 2.58 2.24
N LEU A 27 -40.32 2.86 1.30
CA LEU A 27 -40.20 2.34 -0.08
C LEU A 27 -38.96 2.91 -0.77
N PHE A 28 -38.69 4.21 -0.59
CA PHE A 28 -37.48 4.86 -1.08
C PHE A 28 -36.21 4.18 -0.55
N VAL A 29 -36.13 3.95 0.76
CA VAL A 29 -34.99 3.25 1.37
C VAL A 29 -34.84 1.86 0.79
N CYS A 30 -35.92 1.08 0.66
CA CYS A 30 -35.86 -0.27 0.08
C CYS A 30 -35.33 -0.29 -1.36
N VAL A 31 -35.85 0.60 -2.21
CA VAL A 31 -35.43 0.68 -3.61
C VAL A 31 -33.99 1.19 -3.71
N TRP A 32 -33.59 2.17 -2.90
CA TRP A 32 -32.20 2.62 -2.84
C TRP A 32 -31.27 1.50 -2.38
N THR A 33 -31.60 0.75 -1.32
CA THR A 33 -30.80 -0.41 -0.87
C THR A 33 -30.58 -1.41 -2.00
N LEU A 34 -31.63 -1.72 -2.77
CA LEU A 34 -31.56 -2.65 -3.89
C LEU A 34 -30.63 -2.13 -5.00
N ILE A 35 -30.77 -0.85 -5.37
CA ILE A 35 -29.93 -0.23 -6.42
C ILE A 35 -28.47 -0.20 -5.99
N ALA A 36 -28.18 0.25 -4.76
CA ALA A 36 -26.81 0.36 -4.24
C ALA A 36 -26.13 -1.01 -4.08
N SER A 37 -26.87 -2.02 -3.58
CA SER A 37 -26.33 -3.37 -3.44
C SER A 37 -26.18 -4.06 -4.81
N GLY A 38 -27.09 -3.76 -5.73
CA GLY A 38 -27.10 -4.29 -7.10
C GLY A 38 -25.95 -3.77 -7.95
N SER A 39 -25.63 -2.47 -7.87
CA SER A 39 -24.52 -1.86 -8.61
C SER A 39 -23.17 -2.49 -8.27
N GLU A 40 -22.95 -2.81 -6.99
CA GLU A 40 -21.74 -3.54 -6.55
C GLU A 40 -21.67 -4.94 -7.16
N ALA A 41 -22.76 -5.72 -7.09
CA ALA A 41 -22.78 -7.05 -7.70
C ALA A 41 -22.60 -7.00 -9.23
N GLN A 42 -23.18 -6.00 -9.90
CA GLN A 42 -23.02 -5.75 -11.33
C GLN A 42 -21.57 -5.44 -11.70
N TYR A 43 -20.86 -4.64 -10.90
CA TYR A 43 -19.45 -4.34 -11.11
C TYR A 43 -18.59 -5.61 -11.19
N TYR A 44 -18.76 -6.52 -10.23
CA TYR A 44 -18.05 -7.80 -10.23
C TYR A 44 -18.44 -8.69 -11.43
N LEU A 45 -19.71 -8.68 -11.82
CA LEU A 45 -20.22 -9.48 -12.93
C LEU A 45 -19.73 -9.00 -14.30
N PHE A 46 -19.74 -7.70 -14.58
CA PHE A 46 -19.23 -7.17 -15.86
C PHE A 46 -17.73 -7.36 -15.99
N LYS A 47 -16.97 -7.19 -14.90
CA LYS A 47 -15.55 -7.52 -14.89
C LYS A 47 -15.29 -9.00 -15.19
N PHE A 48 -16.14 -9.90 -14.72
CA PHE A 48 -16.05 -11.30 -15.09
C PHE A 48 -16.36 -11.55 -16.58
N ILE A 49 -17.42 -10.95 -17.12
CA ILE A 49 -17.84 -11.14 -18.53
C ILE A 49 -16.80 -10.59 -19.52
N ASN A 50 -16.21 -9.44 -19.22
CA ASN A 50 -15.34 -8.72 -20.13
C ASN A 50 -13.87 -9.14 -20.04
N SER A 51 -13.51 -10.07 -19.16
CA SER A 51 -12.11 -10.39 -18.95
C SER A 51 -11.63 -11.56 -19.79
N ASP A 52 -10.41 -11.38 -20.33
CA ASP A 52 -9.63 -12.44 -20.97
C ASP A 52 -8.85 -13.32 -19.98
N SER A 53 -9.02 -13.10 -18.66
CA SER A 53 -8.35 -13.88 -17.61
C SER A 53 -8.90 -15.30 -17.52
N SER A 54 -7.99 -16.27 -17.40
CA SER A 54 -8.34 -17.68 -17.14
C SER A 54 -8.88 -17.94 -15.73
N THR A 55 -8.90 -16.93 -14.86
CA THR A 55 -9.41 -17.02 -13.48
C THR A 55 -10.42 -15.91 -13.18
N LEU A 56 -11.46 -16.26 -12.41
CA LEU A 56 -12.52 -15.36 -11.91
C LEU A 56 -11.98 -14.19 -11.06
N TYR A 57 -10.73 -14.28 -10.59
CA TYR A 57 -10.07 -13.25 -9.82
C TYR A 57 -9.21 -12.32 -10.67
N GLY A 58 -8.42 -12.89 -11.59
CA GLY A 58 -7.69 -12.10 -12.58
C GLY A 58 -8.64 -11.27 -13.44
N SER A 59 -9.89 -11.69 -13.59
CA SER A 59 -10.91 -10.91 -14.28
C SER A 59 -11.41 -9.69 -13.50
N VAL A 60 -11.51 -9.80 -12.19
CA VAL A 60 -12.02 -8.69 -11.38
C VAL A 60 -10.92 -7.71 -11.00
N PHE A 61 -9.71 -8.21 -10.77
CA PHE A 61 -8.68 -7.38 -10.19
C PHE A 61 -7.54 -7.06 -11.13
N GLU A 62 -7.47 -7.72 -12.30
CA GLU A 62 -6.53 -7.54 -13.43
C GLU A 62 -5.03 -7.57 -13.08
N ASP A 63 -4.60 -6.98 -11.96
CA ASP A 63 -3.31 -7.13 -11.25
C ASP A 63 -3.32 -6.47 -9.84
N ALA A 64 -4.45 -5.98 -9.35
CA ALA A 64 -4.58 -5.21 -8.11
C ALA A 64 -4.84 -6.07 -6.87
N ILE A 65 -4.33 -5.62 -5.73
CA ILE A 65 -4.58 -6.23 -4.43
C ILE A 65 -5.99 -5.87 -3.97
N ALA A 66 -6.93 -6.80 -4.11
CA ALA A 66 -8.29 -6.63 -3.67
C ALA A 66 -8.44 -6.72 -2.15
N ARG A 67 -8.86 -5.64 -1.50
CA ARG A 67 -9.38 -5.71 -0.12
C ARG A 67 -10.87 -5.43 -0.15
N ILE A 68 -11.68 -6.48 -0.03
CA ILE A 68 -13.13 -6.33 0.11
C ILE A 68 -13.41 -5.67 1.46
N PRO A 69 -14.26 -4.62 1.51
CA PRO A 69 -14.59 -3.91 2.75
C PRO A 69 -15.21 -4.85 3.80
N THR A 70 -15.14 -4.47 5.06
CA THR A 70 -15.93 -5.15 6.10
C THR A 70 -17.42 -4.91 5.89
N PHE A 71 -18.30 -5.75 6.46
CA PHE A 71 -19.75 -5.56 6.33
C PHE A 71 -20.21 -4.15 6.75
N ASN A 72 -19.64 -3.61 7.83
CA ASN A 72 -19.97 -2.26 8.30
C ASN A 72 -19.56 -1.17 7.30
N GLU A 73 -18.39 -1.31 6.68
CA GLU A 73 -17.92 -0.39 5.63
C GLU A 73 -18.75 -0.54 4.36
N TYR A 74 -19.13 -1.76 3.99
CA TYR A 74 -20.02 -2.04 2.86
C TYR A 74 -21.40 -1.37 3.04
N VAL A 75 -22.02 -1.51 4.23
CA VAL A 75 -23.29 -0.84 4.54
C VAL A 75 -23.14 0.67 4.50
N LYS A 76 -22.06 1.23 5.06
CA LYS A 76 -21.80 2.68 4.99
C LYS A 76 -21.61 3.17 3.56
N GLY A 77 -20.88 2.41 2.74
CA GLY A 77 -20.67 2.70 1.33
C GLY A 77 -21.97 2.71 0.54
N ALA A 78 -22.86 1.73 0.78
CA ALA A 78 -24.15 1.61 0.11
C ALA A 78 -25.06 2.85 0.31
N TYR A 79 -24.93 3.55 1.44
CA TYR A 79 -25.69 4.77 1.75
C TYR A 79 -24.85 6.05 1.68
N SER A 80 -23.67 6.00 1.05
CA SER A 80 -22.85 7.18 0.84
C SER A 80 -23.45 8.06 -0.27
N PHE A 81 -23.60 9.36 0.01
CA PHE A 81 -24.00 10.35 -1.01
C PHE A 81 -22.83 10.75 -1.93
N SER A 82 -21.59 10.55 -1.48
CA SER A 82 -20.42 10.79 -2.33
C SER A 82 -20.20 9.60 -3.25
N GLY A 83 -20.29 9.83 -4.56
CA GLY A 83 -19.91 8.83 -5.58
C GLY A 83 -21.04 7.98 -6.15
N SER A 84 -22.31 8.19 -5.76
CA SER A 84 -23.46 7.54 -6.41
C SER A 84 -24.69 8.45 -6.45
N TYR A 85 -25.30 8.58 -7.62
CA TYR A 85 -26.58 9.29 -7.81
C TYR A 85 -27.79 8.34 -7.83
N GLY A 86 -27.60 7.07 -7.46
CA GLY A 86 -28.66 6.06 -7.45
C GLY A 86 -29.85 6.40 -6.52
N PHE A 87 -29.63 7.22 -5.50
CA PHE A 87 -30.72 7.72 -4.65
C PHE A 87 -31.71 8.61 -5.42
N LEU A 88 -31.27 9.40 -6.41
CA LEU A 88 -32.17 10.21 -7.24
C LEU A 88 -33.08 9.31 -8.09
N ALA A 89 -32.50 8.26 -8.69
CA ALA A 89 -33.27 7.27 -9.44
C ALA A 89 -34.28 6.55 -8.53
N ALA A 90 -33.86 6.11 -7.33
CA ALA A 90 -34.75 5.48 -6.36
C ALA A 90 -35.95 6.36 -6.00
N LEU A 91 -35.72 7.67 -5.79
CA LEU A 91 -36.78 8.62 -5.48
C LEU A 91 -37.78 8.74 -6.65
N ILE A 92 -37.29 8.92 -7.88
CA ILE A 92 -38.13 9.02 -9.08
C ILE A 92 -38.98 7.75 -9.23
N ILE A 93 -38.37 6.57 -9.11
CA ILE A 93 -39.05 5.28 -9.27
C ILE A 93 -40.21 5.15 -8.26
N VAL A 94 -39.95 5.43 -6.97
CA VAL A 94 -40.96 5.28 -5.92
C VAL A 94 -42.06 6.33 -6.03
N VAL A 95 -41.71 7.59 -6.30
CA VAL A 95 -42.69 8.66 -6.47
C VAL A 95 -43.67 8.30 -7.57
N VAL A 96 -43.17 7.87 -8.74
CA VAL A 96 -44.02 7.51 -9.87
C VAL A 96 -44.86 6.26 -9.54
N ALA A 97 -44.30 5.25 -8.86
CA ALA A 97 -45.04 4.05 -8.47
C ALA A 97 -46.24 4.33 -7.53
N LEU A 98 -46.11 5.30 -6.62
CA LEU A 98 -47.17 5.67 -5.67
C LEU A 98 -48.43 6.27 -6.33
N PHE A 99 -48.33 6.79 -7.55
CA PHE A 99 -49.48 7.35 -8.28
C PHE A 99 -50.41 6.30 -8.88
N TYR A 100 -50.03 5.01 -8.85
CA TYR A 100 -50.79 3.92 -9.46
C TYR A 100 -51.29 2.92 -8.42
N GLN A 101 -52.43 2.30 -8.71
CA GLN A 101 -53.12 1.44 -7.75
C GLN A 101 -53.04 -0.06 -8.10
N THR A 102 -53.03 -0.38 -9.39
CA THR A 102 -53.08 -1.77 -9.87
C THR A 102 -51.68 -2.37 -10.06
N THR A 103 -51.59 -3.68 -9.89
CA THR A 103 -50.33 -4.44 -10.02
C THR A 103 -49.65 -4.22 -11.37
N VAL A 104 -50.42 -4.26 -12.47
CA VAL A 104 -49.87 -4.11 -13.83
C VAL A 104 -49.39 -2.67 -14.09
N GLN A 105 -50.13 -1.66 -13.64
CA GLN A 105 -49.71 -0.26 -13.77
C GLN A 105 -48.41 -0.01 -13.01
N ILE A 106 -48.36 -0.40 -11.73
CA ILE A 106 -47.16 -0.22 -10.88
C ILE A 106 -45.97 -0.90 -11.53
N PHE A 107 -46.13 -2.13 -12.04
CA PHE A 107 -45.06 -2.87 -12.70
C PHE A 107 -44.53 -2.16 -13.95
N ILE A 108 -45.39 -1.84 -14.92
CA ILE A 108 -44.99 -1.20 -16.19
C ILE A 108 -44.34 0.15 -15.95
N VAL A 109 -44.95 0.97 -15.10
CA VAL A 109 -44.47 2.30 -14.80
C VAL A 109 -43.12 2.25 -14.07
N SER A 110 -42.95 1.28 -13.16
CA SER A 110 -41.66 1.07 -12.48
C SER A 110 -40.57 0.60 -13.44
N ILE A 111 -40.89 -0.21 -14.46
CA ILE A 111 -39.92 -0.58 -15.52
C ILE A 111 -39.44 0.67 -16.24
N ILE A 112 -40.38 1.51 -16.70
CA ILE A 112 -40.07 2.71 -17.47
C ILE A 112 -39.25 3.68 -16.60
N SER A 113 -39.73 3.98 -15.39
CA SER A 113 -39.04 4.92 -14.50
C SER A 113 -37.67 4.41 -14.05
N SER A 114 -37.48 3.10 -13.87
CA SER A 114 -36.17 2.52 -13.55
C SER A 114 -35.22 2.60 -14.72
N ALA A 115 -35.67 2.24 -15.93
CA ALA A 115 -34.82 2.21 -17.12
C ALA A 115 -34.32 3.62 -17.46
N PHE A 116 -35.22 4.61 -17.47
CA PHE A 116 -34.86 6.00 -17.73
C PHE A 116 -34.14 6.65 -16.54
N GLY A 117 -34.65 6.47 -15.33
CA GLY A 117 -34.12 7.08 -14.12
C GLY A 117 -32.66 6.69 -13.88
N LEU A 118 -32.37 5.39 -13.88
CA LEU A 118 -31.01 4.87 -13.69
C LEU A 118 -30.06 5.30 -14.80
N THR A 119 -30.46 5.16 -16.07
CA THR A 119 -29.62 5.54 -17.21
C THR A 119 -29.25 7.02 -17.18
N VAL A 120 -30.20 7.90 -16.84
CA VAL A 120 -29.93 9.35 -16.73
C VAL A 120 -28.98 9.63 -15.55
N THR A 121 -29.21 9.01 -14.39
CA THR A 121 -28.35 9.24 -13.21
C THR A 121 -26.94 8.69 -13.41
N ASP A 122 -26.78 7.55 -14.08
CA ASP A 122 -25.49 6.95 -14.37
C ASP A 122 -24.73 7.79 -15.41
N PHE A 123 -25.43 8.28 -16.44
CA PHE A 123 -24.84 9.20 -17.43
C PHE A 123 -24.33 10.48 -16.77
N LEU A 124 -25.12 11.07 -15.87
CA LEU A 124 -24.70 12.25 -15.10
C LEU A 124 -23.47 11.92 -14.24
N MET A 125 -23.44 10.77 -13.58
CA MET A 125 -22.28 10.33 -12.80
C MET A 125 -21.02 10.21 -13.66
N PHE A 126 -21.10 9.52 -14.81
CA PHE A 126 -19.96 9.36 -15.72
C PHE A 126 -19.48 10.69 -16.30
N ALA A 127 -20.40 11.60 -16.61
CA ALA A 127 -20.08 12.94 -17.10
C ALA A 127 -19.37 13.79 -16.05
N PHE A 128 -19.88 13.84 -14.80
CA PHE A 128 -19.25 14.62 -13.72
C PHE A 128 -17.88 14.05 -13.29
N ASN A 129 -17.71 12.73 -13.37
CA ASN A 129 -16.46 12.07 -12.99
C ASN A 129 -15.44 11.94 -14.14
N GLY A 130 -15.76 12.39 -15.36
CA GLY A 130 -14.87 12.30 -16.51
C GLY A 130 -14.56 10.87 -16.97
N THR A 131 -15.44 9.90 -16.68
CA THR A 131 -15.25 8.46 -16.96
C THR A 131 -16.12 7.95 -18.12
N LEU A 132 -16.66 8.87 -18.91
CA LEU A 132 -17.59 8.57 -19.99
C LEU A 132 -16.89 7.87 -21.16
N THR A 133 -17.16 6.57 -21.33
CA THR A 133 -16.69 5.79 -22.48
C THR A 133 -17.88 5.13 -23.20
N THR A 134 -17.72 4.83 -24.49
CA THR A 134 -18.76 4.12 -25.26
C THR A 134 -19.07 2.75 -24.67
N GLN A 135 -18.05 2.04 -24.16
CA GLN A 135 -18.22 0.77 -23.48
C GLN A 135 -19.05 0.91 -22.20
N ALA A 136 -18.70 1.86 -21.31
CA ALA A 136 -19.43 2.09 -20.07
C ALA A 136 -20.91 2.48 -20.33
N MET A 137 -21.19 3.25 -21.39
CA MET A 137 -22.58 3.56 -21.78
C MET A 137 -23.36 2.31 -22.19
N ILE A 138 -22.77 1.45 -23.02
CA ILE A 138 -23.43 0.24 -23.51
C ILE A 138 -23.71 -0.73 -22.36
N GLU A 139 -22.73 -0.94 -21.48
CA GLU A 139 -22.88 -1.76 -20.28
C GLU A 139 -23.97 -1.22 -19.35
N CYS A 140 -23.99 0.10 -19.12
CA CYS A 140 -25.00 0.78 -18.31
C CYS A 140 -26.42 0.60 -18.90
N VAL A 141 -26.62 0.84 -20.20
CA VAL A 141 -27.93 0.69 -20.84
C VAL A 141 -28.41 -0.77 -20.77
N MET A 142 -27.52 -1.74 -21.02
CA MET A 142 -27.88 -3.16 -20.90
C MET A 142 -28.21 -3.54 -19.46
N ALA A 143 -27.39 -3.13 -18.49
CA ALA A 143 -27.60 -3.40 -17.08
C ALA A 143 -28.93 -2.82 -16.58
N ASN A 144 -29.25 -1.59 -16.98
CA ASN A 144 -30.48 -0.91 -16.57
C ASN A 144 -31.71 -1.50 -17.27
N ALA A 145 -31.62 -1.89 -18.54
CA ALA A 145 -32.71 -2.56 -19.24
C ALA A 145 -33.05 -3.93 -18.61
N LEU A 146 -32.04 -4.70 -18.23
CA LEU A 146 -32.22 -6.00 -17.57
C LEU A 146 -32.60 -5.88 -16.09
N GLY A 147 -32.08 -4.87 -15.40
CA GLY A 147 -32.35 -4.61 -13.98
C GLY A 147 -33.73 -4.01 -13.71
N SER A 148 -34.29 -3.25 -14.65
CA SER A 148 -35.57 -2.54 -14.47
C SER A 148 -36.76 -3.48 -14.18
N PRO A 149 -36.93 -4.62 -14.87
CA PRO A 149 -37.94 -5.63 -14.50
C PRO A 149 -37.76 -6.20 -13.08
N ILE A 150 -36.52 -6.34 -12.61
CA ILE A 150 -36.20 -6.85 -11.26
C ILE A 150 -36.64 -5.83 -10.21
N ILE A 151 -36.31 -4.55 -10.42
CA ILE A 151 -36.73 -3.45 -9.53
C ILE A 151 -38.25 -3.33 -9.51
N ALA A 152 -38.91 -3.38 -10.67
CA ALA A 152 -40.36 -3.34 -10.75
C ALA A 152 -41.04 -4.51 -10.03
N SER A 153 -40.50 -5.72 -10.17
CA SER A 153 -40.97 -6.91 -9.44
C SER A 153 -40.83 -6.74 -7.94
N PHE A 154 -39.71 -6.18 -7.49
CA PHE A 154 -39.45 -5.91 -6.08
C PHE A 154 -40.44 -4.89 -5.51
N ILE A 155 -40.74 -3.80 -6.24
CA ILE A 155 -41.73 -2.81 -5.82
C ILE A 155 -43.12 -3.44 -5.70
N VAL A 156 -43.53 -4.24 -6.68
CA VAL A 156 -44.81 -4.98 -6.62
C VAL A 156 -44.84 -5.90 -5.41
N LEU A 157 -43.73 -6.59 -5.09
CA LEU A 157 -43.62 -7.43 -3.90
C LEU A 157 -43.81 -6.62 -2.61
N LEU A 158 -43.20 -5.43 -2.50
CA LEU A 158 -43.37 -4.55 -1.32
C LEU A 158 -44.83 -4.13 -1.15
N PHE A 159 -45.49 -3.67 -2.22
CA PHE A 159 -46.92 -3.34 -2.18
C PHE A 159 -47.79 -4.56 -1.82
N TYR A 160 -47.43 -5.75 -2.30
CA TYR A 160 -48.14 -6.99 -1.96
C TYR A 160 -47.98 -7.37 -0.48
N ILE A 161 -46.78 -7.23 0.09
CA ILE A 161 -46.52 -7.44 1.52
C ILE A 161 -47.39 -6.51 2.35
N LYS A 162 -47.45 -5.22 1.98
CA LYS A 162 -48.32 -4.25 2.64
C LYS A 162 -49.78 -4.68 2.55
N LYS A 163 -50.29 -5.00 1.36
CA LYS A 163 -51.68 -5.49 1.19
C LYS A 163 -51.96 -6.71 2.07
N PHE A 164 -51.05 -7.69 2.09
CA PHE A 164 -51.19 -8.90 2.88
C PHE A 164 -51.31 -8.61 4.39
N LEU A 165 -50.40 -7.79 4.95
CA LEU A 165 -50.43 -7.40 6.36
C LEU A 165 -51.69 -6.59 6.70
N PHE A 166 -52.16 -5.75 5.79
CA PHE A 166 -53.38 -4.97 5.99
C PHE A 166 -54.67 -5.79 5.94
N ASN A 167 -54.67 -6.93 5.25
CA ASN A 167 -55.79 -7.86 5.20
C ASN A 167 -55.95 -8.72 6.48
N VAL A 168 -54.97 -8.72 7.39
CA VAL A 168 -55.04 -9.44 8.66
C VAL A 168 -55.96 -8.68 9.63
N SER A 169 -57.26 -8.99 9.57
CA SER A 169 -58.31 -8.27 10.31
C SER A 169 -58.17 -8.33 11.85
N SER A 170 -57.43 -9.29 12.39
CA SER A 170 -57.27 -9.54 13.82
C SER A 170 -56.32 -8.58 14.56
N ILE A 171 -55.52 -7.77 13.84
CA ILE A 171 -54.48 -6.92 14.43
C ILE A 171 -54.92 -5.43 14.41
N ASN A 172 -54.55 -4.63 15.42
CA ASN A 172 -54.79 -3.18 15.40
C ASN A 172 -54.11 -2.49 14.20
N LEU A 173 -54.77 -1.53 13.57
CA LEU A 173 -54.27 -0.76 12.43
C LEU A 173 -52.87 -0.15 12.66
N ALA A 174 -52.60 0.40 13.85
CA ALA A 174 -51.28 0.96 14.18
C ALA A 174 -50.16 -0.11 14.16
N LEU A 175 -50.46 -1.30 14.70
CA LEU A 175 -49.54 -2.44 14.67
C LEU A 175 -49.32 -2.97 13.25
N ARG A 176 -50.33 -2.89 12.36
CA ARG A 176 -50.15 -3.26 10.94
C ARG A 176 -49.17 -2.31 10.23
N TYR A 177 -49.26 -1.00 10.47
CA TYR A 177 -48.29 -0.03 9.94
C TYR A 177 -46.88 -0.30 10.48
N ILE A 178 -46.72 -0.46 11.80
CA ILE A 178 -45.40 -0.76 12.41
C ILE A 178 -44.83 -2.06 11.85
N SER A 179 -45.64 -3.12 11.78
CA SER A 179 -45.23 -4.42 11.23
C SER A 179 -44.77 -4.29 9.77
N ASN A 180 -45.45 -3.48 8.95
CA ASN A 180 -45.04 -3.28 7.56
C ASN A 180 -43.66 -2.62 7.46
N TYR A 181 -43.42 -1.57 8.23
CA TYR A 181 -42.12 -0.87 8.23
C TYR A 181 -40.99 -1.74 8.79
N VAL A 182 -41.26 -2.54 9.83
CA VAL A 182 -40.29 -3.52 10.35
C VAL A 182 -39.94 -4.56 9.28
N VAL A 183 -40.93 -5.08 8.55
CA VAL A 183 -40.68 -6.03 7.45
C VAL A 183 -39.84 -5.39 6.35
N TYR A 184 -40.10 -4.13 5.98
CA TYR A 184 -39.28 -3.39 5.02
C TYR A 184 -37.83 -3.24 5.49
N SER A 185 -37.60 -2.86 6.74
CA SER A 185 -36.24 -2.78 7.31
C SER A 185 -35.52 -4.12 7.32
N ILE A 186 -36.22 -5.22 7.64
CA ILE A 186 -35.66 -6.57 7.58
C ILE A 186 -35.27 -6.94 6.13
N ILE A 187 -36.09 -6.58 5.15
CA ILE A 187 -35.79 -6.81 3.73
C ILE A 187 -34.54 -6.04 3.30
N CYS A 188 -34.40 -4.77 3.68
CA CYS A 188 -33.17 -4.00 3.40
C CYS A 188 -31.93 -4.68 3.99
N PHE A 189 -32.02 -5.13 5.26
CA PHE A 189 -30.91 -5.83 5.91
C PHE A 189 -30.58 -7.14 5.21
N LEU A 190 -31.59 -7.92 4.83
CA LEU A 190 -31.41 -9.18 4.09
C LEU A 190 -30.75 -8.95 2.73
N ILE A 191 -31.15 -7.91 1.99
CA ILE A 191 -30.51 -7.57 0.71
C ILE A 191 -29.02 -7.29 0.93
N LEU A 192 -28.68 -6.36 1.84
CA LEU A 192 -27.29 -6.00 2.14
C LEU A 192 -26.47 -7.20 2.62
N PHE A 193 -27.05 -8.02 3.50
CA PHE A 193 -26.40 -9.21 4.03
C PHE A 193 -26.13 -10.22 2.93
N VAL A 194 -27.15 -10.58 2.15
CA VAL A 194 -27.03 -11.60 1.10
C VAL A 194 -26.08 -11.15 0.00
N THR A 195 -26.17 -9.91 -0.49
CA THR A 195 -25.28 -9.41 -1.54
C THR A 195 -23.82 -9.37 -1.06
N TYR A 196 -23.57 -8.88 0.16
CA TYR A 196 -22.23 -8.86 0.74
C TYR A 196 -21.63 -10.26 0.86
N TYR A 197 -22.39 -11.23 1.37
CA TYR A 197 -21.88 -12.59 1.55
C TYR A 197 -21.74 -13.34 0.22
N ILE A 198 -22.58 -13.08 -0.78
CA ILE A 198 -22.39 -13.59 -2.15
C ILE A 198 -21.06 -13.06 -2.71
N VAL A 199 -20.83 -11.75 -2.65
CA VAL A 199 -19.57 -11.16 -3.13
C VAL A 199 -18.38 -11.73 -2.36
N CYS A 200 -18.46 -11.84 -1.04
CA CYS A 200 -17.39 -12.43 -0.24
C CYS A 200 -17.14 -13.91 -0.58
N PHE A 201 -18.20 -14.69 -0.83
CA PHE A 201 -18.07 -16.11 -1.11
C PHE A 201 -17.32 -16.37 -2.43
N PHE A 202 -17.62 -15.60 -3.47
CA PHE A 202 -16.98 -15.74 -4.78
C PHE A 202 -15.64 -15.00 -4.88
N TYR A 203 -15.49 -13.84 -4.22
CA TYR A 203 -14.38 -12.90 -4.47
C TYR A 203 -13.54 -12.54 -3.24
N ARG A 204 -13.83 -13.04 -2.03
CA ARG A 204 -12.92 -12.82 -0.88
C ARG A 204 -11.94 -13.98 -0.76
N PRO A 205 -10.62 -13.74 -0.87
CA PRO A 205 -9.62 -14.77 -0.58
C PRO A 205 -9.71 -15.16 0.89
N THR A 206 -9.61 -16.46 1.16
CA THR A 206 -9.46 -16.96 2.52
C THR A 206 -8.01 -16.82 2.92
N ALA A 207 -7.77 -16.45 4.18
CA ALA A 207 -6.43 -16.40 4.70
C ALA A 207 -5.80 -17.80 4.75
N VAL A 208 -4.51 -17.89 4.43
CA VAL A 208 -3.75 -19.14 4.46
C VAL A 208 -2.65 -19.08 5.50
N ASN A 209 -2.33 -20.22 6.11
CA ASN A 209 -1.13 -20.34 6.92
C ASN A 209 0.03 -20.66 5.99
N PHE A 210 1.17 -20.01 6.17
CA PHE A 210 2.33 -20.27 5.34
C PHE A 210 3.62 -20.33 6.15
N SER A 211 4.60 -21.00 5.56
CA SER A 211 5.99 -20.95 5.97
C SER A 211 6.86 -20.97 4.71
N VAL A 212 7.75 -19.99 4.58
CA VAL A 212 8.72 -19.89 3.49
C VAL A 212 10.11 -19.83 4.09
N SER A 213 11.06 -20.51 3.44
CA SER A 213 12.48 -20.40 3.77
C SER A 213 13.31 -20.12 2.52
N THR A 214 14.24 -19.18 2.62
CA THR A 214 15.20 -18.88 1.55
C THR A 214 16.40 -19.80 1.57
N SER A 215 17.28 -19.63 0.57
CA SER A 215 18.67 -20.05 0.66
C SER A 215 19.50 -19.08 1.52
N GLU A 216 20.81 -19.34 1.68
CA GLU A 216 21.75 -18.42 2.33
C GLU A 216 21.81 -17.04 1.64
N GLU A 217 21.51 -16.99 0.34
CA GLU A 217 21.35 -15.76 -0.43
C GLU A 217 19.87 -15.44 -0.58
N PHE A 218 19.50 -14.21 -0.28
CA PHE A 218 18.12 -13.77 -0.32
C PHE A 218 18.00 -12.26 -0.52
N SER A 219 16.90 -11.85 -1.14
CA SER A 219 16.58 -10.44 -1.36
C SER A 219 15.08 -10.26 -1.47
N GLY A 220 14.62 -9.06 -1.14
CA GLY A 220 13.22 -8.73 -1.16
C GLY A 220 12.93 -7.43 -0.44
N ASP A 221 11.67 -7.26 -0.09
CA ASP A 221 11.16 -6.08 0.60
C ASP A 221 10.41 -6.51 1.85
N TYR A 222 10.46 -5.73 2.91
CA TYR A 222 9.57 -5.90 4.06
C TYR A 222 8.80 -4.61 4.36
N PHE A 223 7.55 -4.80 4.75
CA PHE A 223 6.60 -3.73 5.03
C PHE A 223 6.25 -3.69 6.51
N LEU A 224 6.25 -2.48 7.05
CA LEU A 224 5.86 -2.21 8.43
C LEU A 224 4.61 -1.33 8.46
N SER A 225 3.71 -1.58 9.41
CA SER A 225 2.57 -0.68 9.66
C SER A 225 3.02 0.63 10.28
N ASP A 226 2.27 1.69 9.93
CA ASP A 226 2.51 3.05 10.39
C ASP A 226 2.49 3.14 11.93
N LYS A 227 3.32 4.01 12.50
CA LYS A 227 3.55 4.07 13.97
C LYS A 227 2.26 4.26 14.79
N ASN A 228 1.21 4.80 14.17
CA ASN A 228 -0.07 5.11 14.80
C ASN A 228 -1.00 3.90 14.99
N ASP A 229 -0.89 2.83 14.20
CA ASP A 229 -1.75 1.65 14.37
C ASP A 229 -1.27 0.75 15.52
N VAL A 230 0.04 0.76 15.81
CA VAL A 230 0.60 0.04 16.96
C VAL A 230 0.18 0.66 18.29
N LEU A 231 -0.08 1.97 18.33
CA LEU A 231 -0.63 2.63 19.53
C LEU A 231 -2.11 2.26 19.79
N LYS A 232 -2.86 1.82 18.77
CA LYS A 232 -4.23 1.32 18.96
C LYS A 232 -4.27 -0.13 19.47
N GLU A 233 -3.28 -0.95 19.11
CA GLU A 233 -3.12 -2.30 19.68
C GLU A 233 -2.41 -2.33 21.05
N ALA A 234 -1.73 -1.22 21.42
CA ALA A 234 -1.00 -1.07 22.68
C ALA A 234 -1.87 -1.03 23.96
N LYS A 235 -3.19 -1.24 23.87
CA LYS A 235 -4.06 -1.39 25.05
C LYS A 235 -4.11 -2.81 25.63
N GLY A 236 -3.37 -3.78 25.10
CA GLY A 236 -3.36 -5.12 25.72
C GLY A 236 -2.30 -6.14 25.29
N SER A 237 -1.35 -5.81 24.43
CA SER A 237 -0.34 -6.77 23.95
C SER A 237 1.07 -6.26 24.23
N LEU A 238 1.93 -7.13 24.78
CA LEU A 238 3.39 -7.00 24.78
C LEU A 238 3.85 -6.38 23.47
N LEU A 239 4.73 -5.37 23.53
CA LEU A 239 5.41 -4.81 22.37
C LEU A 239 6.02 -5.97 21.58
N LYS A 240 5.37 -6.37 20.49
CA LYS A 240 5.89 -7.42 19.61
C LYS A 240 7.15 -6.88 18.95
N ASP A 241 8.28 -7.55 19.13
CA ASP A 241 9.53 -7.21 18.45
C ASP A 241 9.27 -7.12 16.94
N ARG A 242 9.76 -6.06 16.29
CA ARG A 242 9.58 -5.84 14.84
C ARG A 242 10.72 -6.47 14.06
N PHE A 243 10.40 -7.09 12.94
CA PHE A 243 11.42 -7.54 12.01
C PHE A 243 12.15 -6.35 11.42
N SER A 244 13.47 -6.43 11.32
CA SER A 244 14.25 -5.35 10.73
C SER A 244 15.66 -5.77 10.31
N LEU A 245 16.21 -5.10 9.31
CA LEU A 245 17.66 -5.07 9.07
C LEU A 245 18.27 -3.78 9.62
N LEU A 246 19.40 -3.91 10.33
CA LEU A 246 20.24 -2.79 10.79
C LEU A 246 19.54 -1.77 11.73
N ASN A 247 18.36 -2.04 12.29
CA ASN A 247 17.67 -1.07 13.16
C ASN A 247 18.18 -1.08 14.61
N SER A 248 18.79 -2.18 15.05
CA SER A 248 19.66 -2.14 16.21
C SER A 248 21.08 -1.70 15.81
N PRO A 249 21.82 -1.04 16.69
CA PRO A 249 23.23 -0.74 16.46
C PRO A 249 24.03 -2.03 16.25
N VAL A 250 24.69 -2.13 15.11
CA VAL A 250 25.46 -3.30 14.71
C VAL A 250 26.94 -2.94 14.66
N LYS A 251 27.79 -3.74 15.29
CA LYS A 251 29.23 -3.55 15.22
C LYS A 251 29.74 -3.83 13.81
N LEU A 252 30.59 -2.95 13.30
CA LEU A 252 31.32 -3.11 12.06
C LEU A 252 32.40 -4.18 12.21
N ASN A 253 32.48 -5.07 11.22
CA ASN A 253 33.63 -5.96 11.01
C ASN A 253 34.39 -5.62 9.71
N GLY A 254 34.00 -4.54 9.04
CA GLY A 254 34.50 -4.12 7.73
C GLY A 254 33.99 -2.73 7.35
N THR A 255 34.25 -2.31 6.12
CA THR A 255 33.82 -1.00 5.60
C THR A 255 32.31 -0.96 5.38
N ILE A 256 31.67 0.13 5.80
CA ILE A 256 30.31 0.46 5.38
C ILE A 256 30.31 1.61 4.38
N ASN A 257 29.58 1.36 3.30
CA ASN A 257 29.33 2.32 2.25
C ASN A 257 27.85 2.72 2.30
N VAL A 258 27.59 4.02 2.21
CA VAL A 258 26.23 4.56 2.07
C VAL A 258 26.19 5.36 0.79
N PHE A 259 25.25 5.06 -0.12
CA PHE A 259 25.06 5.86 -1.32
C PHE A 259 23.59 6.18 -1.55
N GLY A 260 23.29 7.31 -2.17
CA GLY A 260 21.91 7.70 -2.48
C GLY A 260 21.76 9.21 -2.64
N GLU A 261 20.52 9.67 -2.56
CA GLU A 261 20.19 11.09 -2.56
C GLU A 261 20.32 11.65 -1.14
N ILE A 262 21.49 12.22 -0.83
CA ILE A 262 21.83 12.64 0.54
C ILE A 262 21.46 14.11 0.74
N ASP A 263 20.46 14.34 1.59
CA ASP A 263 19.98 15.69 1.92
C ASP A 263 20.95 16.43 2.84
N SER A 264 21.46 15.73 3.86
CA SER A 264 22.39 16.28 4.84
C SER A 264 23.13 15.19 5.61
N ILE A 265 24.37 15.51 6.01
CA ILE A 265 25.15 14.71 6.95
C ILE A 265 25.40 15.59 8.17
N LEU A 266 25.00 15.12 9.35
CA LEU A 266 25.02 15.87 10.60
C LEU A 266 25.85 15.13 11.64
N SER A 267 26.86 15.78 12.22
CA SER A 267 27.49 15.24 13.42
C SER A 267 26.68 15.61 14.65
N LYS A 268 26.42 14.64 15.52
CA LYS A 268 25.86 14.86 16.85
C LYS A 268 26.91 14.47 17.87
N PHE A 269 27.57 15.47 18.43
CA PHE A 269 28.52 15.26 19.51
C PHE A 269 27.90 15.65 20.86
N ASN A 270 28.38 15.02 21.92
CA ASN A 270 28.05 15.37 23.29
C ASN A 270 28.47 16.81 23.57
N ALA A 271 27.64 17.54 24.32
CA ALA A 271 27.86 18.96 24.59
C ALA A 271 29.16 19.26 25.38
N SER A 272 29.69 18.25 26.09
CA SER A 272 30.96 18.30 26.81
C SER A 272 32.19 18.08 25.91
N ASP A 273 32.01 17.46 24.75
CA ASP A 273 33.10 16.98 23.92
C ASP A 273 33.47 18.07 22.89
N VAL A 274 34.77 18.33 22.77
CA VAL A 274 35.30 19.32 21.84
C VAL A 274 36.27 18.65 20.90
N TYR A 275 36.03 18.82 19.60
CA TYR A 275 36.78 18.16 18.54
C TYR A 275 37.60 19.15 17.73
N THR A 276 38.74 18.70 17.25
CA THR A 276 39.39 19.24 16.06
C THR A 276 38.89 18.47 14.85
N VAL A 277 38.27 19.15 13.88
CA VAL A 277 37.84 18.52 12.62
C VAL A 277 38.87 18.84 11.54
N ARG A 278 39.53 17.80 11.04
CA ARG A 278 40.45 17.89 9.90
C ARG A 278 39.75 17.50 8.62
N VAL A 279 39.92 18.31 7.58
CA VAL A 279 39.28 18.13 6.29
C VAL A 279 40.35 18.07 5.20
N LEU A 280 40.27 17.05 4.36
CA LEU A 280 41.21 16.81 3.26
C LEU A 280 40.45 16.57 1.95
N PRO A 281 40.55 17.47 0.96
CA PRO A 281 39.95 17.27 -0.36
C PRO A 281 40.73 16.25 -1.18
N LEU A 282 40.02 15.30 -1.79
CA LEU A 282 40.57 14.17 -2.55
C LEU A 282 39.97 14.09 -3.95
N LEU A 283 40.80 13.70 -4.92
CA LEU A 283 40.41 13.49 -6.31
C LEU A 283 40.60 12.01 -6.69
N ASN A 284 39.65 11.46 -7.45
CA ASN A 284 39.70 10.11 -8.03
C ASN A 284 39.88 8.97 -6.99
N CYS A 285 39.42 9.18 -5.77
CA CYS A 285 39.43 8.18 -4.69
C CYS A 285 38.06 7.52 -4.55
N ILE A 286 38.03 6.19 -4.43
CA ILE A 286 36.76 5.43 -4.34
C ILE A 286 36.33 5.26 -2.88
N ASP A 287 37.26 4.98 -1.98
CA ASP A 287 36.98 4.64 -0.57
C ASP A 287 37.74 5.53 0.44
N GLY A 288 38.54 6.49 -0.04
CA GLY A 288 39.31 7.44 0.78
C GLY A 288 40.46 6.84 1.61
N GLY A 289 40.58 5.51 1.67
CA GLY A 289 41.52 4.79 2.53
C GLY A 289 42.92 4.58 1.93
N ALA A 290 43.09 4.78 0.63
CA ALA A 290 44.33 4.51 -0.09
C ALA A 290 45.43 5.60 0.05
N ILE A 291 45.19 6.65 0.83
CA ILE A 291 46.10 7.80 0.94
C ILE A 291 46.90 7.75 2.24
N ASN A 292 48.21 7.96 2.12
CA ASN A 292 49.11 8.09 3.25
C ASN A 292 48.92 9.48 3.90
N ALA A 293 47.85 9.60 4.68
CA ALA A 293 47.30 10.86 5.19
C ALA A 293 48.26 11.61 6.16
N ALA A 294 49.33 10.96 6.62
CA ALA A 294 50.28 11.52 7.58
C ALA A 294 51.12 12.71 7.05
N LEU A 295 51.19 12.91 5.72
CA LEU A 295 52.02 13.94 5.07
C LEU A 295 51.21 15.05 4.36
N ALA A 296 49.90 15.12 4.61
CA ALA A 296 48.99 16.00 3.88
C ALA A 296 48.72 17.32 4.61
N ASP A 297 48.54 18.41 3.86
CA ASP A 297 48.04 19.68 4.37
C ASP A 297 46.53 19.59 4.62
N TYR A 298 46.13 19.64 5.89
CA TYR A 298 44.73 19.60 6.30
C TYR A 298 44.18 21.00 6.55
N LEU A 299 42.92 21.20 6.20
CA LEU A 299 42.12 22.27 6.79
C LEU A 299 41.69 21.82 8.19
N SER A 300 42.20 22.50 9.23
CA SER A 300 41.90 22.18 10.63
C SER A 300 40.93 23.20 11.21
N TYR A 301 39.82 22.71 11.76
CA TYR A 301 38.86 23.51 12.50
C TYR A 301 38.90 23.09 13.97
N GLU A 302 39.32 24.01 14.83
CA GLU A 302 39.43 23.77 16.28
C GLU A 302 38.11 24.10 16.98
N GLY A 303 37.85 23.48 18.13
CA GLY A 303 36.72 23.86 18.98
C GLY A 303 35.34 23.42 18.45
N VAL A 304 35.28 22.37 17.63
CA VAL A 304 34.05 21.93 16.96
C VAL A 304 33.17 21.14 17.92
N ARG A 305 31.92 21.61 18.08
CA ARG A 305 30.87 20.91 18.85
C ARG A 305 29.87 20.20 17.95
N GLY A 306 29.84 20.58 16.69
CA GLY A 306 29.07 19.92 15.65
C GLY A 306 29.32 20.57 14.30
N PHE A 307 29.19 19.77 13.25
CA PHE A 307 29.26 20.21 11.88
C PHE A 307 28.18 19.52 11.03
N SER A 308 27.90 20.12 9.88
CA SER A 308 27.12 19.48 8.82
C SER A 308 27.87 19.58 7.49
N ILE A 309 27.72 18.56 6.64
CA ILE A 309 28.23 18.60 5.27
C ILE A 309 27.14 18.20 4.28
N LYS A 310 27.12 18.90 3.14
CA LYS A 310 26.22 18.64 2.01
C LYS A 310 26.95 18.82 0.67
N SER A 311 26.71 17.90 -0.27
CA SER A 311 27.13 18.03 -1.67
C SER A 311 26.07 18.78 -2.49
N SER A 312 26.50 19.50 -3.53
CA SER A 312 25.58 20.08 -4.53
C SER A 312 25.03 19.03 -5.50
N GLU A 313 25.69 17.88 -5.62
CA GLU A 313 25.25 16.79 -6.48
C GLU A 313 24.14 15.98 -5.81
N SER A 314 23.23 15.44 -6.61
CA SER A 314 22.11 14.62 -6.12
C SER A 314 22.59 13.32 -5.50
N MET A 315 23.53 12.62 -6.15
CA MET A 315 24.05 11.33 -5.69
C MET A 315 25.39 11.49 -4.97
N THR A 316 25.45 11.00 -3.74
CA THR A 316 26.66 11.04 -2.90
C THR A 316 26.98 9.65 -2.37
N LEU A 317 28.27 9.30 -2.35
CA LEU A 317 28.84 8.11 -1.72
C LEU A 317 29.53 8.54 -0.41
N ILE A 318 29.25 7.82 0.66
CA ILE A 318 29.93 7.96 1.94
C ILE A 318 30.61 6.65 2.28
N THR A 319 31.89 6.72 2.64
CA THR A 319 32.64 5.57 3.18
C THR A 319 33.09 5.88 4.60
N PHE A 320 32.79 4.98 5.54
CA PHE A 320 33.25 5.09 6.92
C PHE A 320 34.48 4.21 7.15
N GLY A 321 35.57 4.83 7.63
CA GLY A 321 36.91 4.25 7.72
C GLY A 321 37.25 3.63 9.07
N ASP A 322 36.28 3.09 9.80
CA ASP A 322 36.47 2.49 11.12
C ASP A 322 36.21 0.98 11.07
N LYS A 323 37.10 0.20 11.68
CA LYS A 323 37.02 -1.26 11.73
C LYS A 323 36.18 -1.79 12.89
N ALA A 324 35.81 -0.95 13.86
CA ALA A 324 35.10 -1.39 15.07
C ALA A 324 33.92 -0.50 15.48
N GLY A 325 33.56 0.52 14.67
CA GLY A 325 32.40 1.38 14.89
C GLY A 325 31.06 0.63 14.88
N TYR A 326 29.96 1.32 15.19
CA TYR A 326 28.61 0.75 15.11
C TYR A 326 27.77 1.50 14.08
N VAL A 327 26.78 0.83 13.51
CA VAL A 327 25.85 1.43 12.55
C VAL A 327 24.41 1.09 12.85
N LYS A 328 23.51 1.99 12.47
CA LYS A 328 22.07 1.80 12.55
C LYS A 328 21.40 2.44 11.34
N SER A 329 20.45 1.75 10.71
CA SER A 329 19.55 2.33 9.72
C SER A 329 18.12 2.21 10.24
N ASN A 330 17.38 3.31 10.26
CA ASN A 330 15.97 3.28 10.63
C ASN A 330 15.16 2.43 9.64
N ASP A 331 13.97 2.00 10.06
CA ASP A 331 13.00 1.42 9.14
C ASP A 331 11.98 2.47 8.71
N GLU A 332 11.57 2.38 7.44
CA GLU A 332 10.42 3.10 6.89
C GLU A 332 9.27 2.12 6.59
N LEU A 333 8.20 2.61 5.95
CA LEU A 333 7.08 1.77 5.53
C LEU A 333 7.50 0.66 4.55
N VAL A 334 8.48 0.96 3.68
CA VAL A 334 9.05 0.04 2.70
C VAL A 334 10.55 -0.02 2.90
N ASN A 335 11.10 -1.22 3.05
CA ASN A 335 12.53 -1.44 3.21
C ASN A 335 12.95 -2.56 2.26
N MET A 336 13.82 -2.24 1.31
CA MET A 336 14.36 -3.24 0.39
C MET A 336 15.67 -3.78 0.97
N PHE A 337 15.95 -5.05 0.74
CA PHE A 337 17.16 -5.67 1.23
C PHE A 337 17.72 -6.73 0.30
N THR A 338 19.01 -7.00 0.44
CA THR A 338 19.71 -8.06 -0.26
C THR A 338 20.86 -8.58 0.60
N VAL A 339 20.98 -9.89 0.68
CA VAL A 339 22.09 -10.61 1.32
C VAL A 339 22.66 -11.56 0.27
N LYS A 340 23.92 -11.33 -0.10
CA LYS A 340 24.62 -12.11 -1.13
C LYS A 340 25.94 -12.63 -0.60
N LYS A 341 26.33 -13.83 -1.01
CA LYS A 341 27.65 -14.36 -0.69
C LYS A 341 28.71 -13.62 -1.49
N ASN A 342 29.85 -13.36 -0.86
CA ASN A 342 30.97 -12.73 -1.51
C ASN A 342 32.13 -13.72 -1.75
N ASN A 343 33.09 -13.31 -2.57
CA ASN A 343 34.23 -14.15 -2.98
C ASN A 343 35.15 -14.54 -1.81
N LYS A 344 35.00 -13.92 -0.63
CA LYS A 344 35.83 -14.14 0.57
C LYS A 344 35.13 -14.99 1.63
N SER A 345 34.17 -15.83 1.24
CA SER A 345 33.38 -16.69 2.15
C SER A 345 32.53 -15.95 3.19
N GLY A 346 32.32 -14.64 3.02
CA GLY A 346 31.41 -13.82 3.81
C GLY A 346 30.16 -13.42 3.03
N PHE A 347 29.38 -12.50 3.58
CA PHE A 347 28.17 -11.95 3.00
C PHE A 347 28.26 -10.43 2.86
N ASP A 348 27.68 -9.92 1.78
CA ASP A 348 27.42 -8.50 1.60
C ASP A 348 25.93 -8.26 1.85
N ILE A 349 25.64 -7.38 2.80
CA ILE A 349 24.28 -7.02 3.22
C ILE A 349 24.00 -5.60 2.74
N THR A 350 22.96 -5.43 1.94
CA THR A 350 22.47 -4.14 1.48
C THR A 350 21.06 -3.92 2.02
N LYS A 351 20.82 -2.76 2.63
CA LYS A 351 19.49 -2.25 2.94
C LYS A 351 19.27 -0.96 2.16
N VAL A 352 18.07 -0.78 1.61
CA VAL A 352 17.69 0.43 0.87
C VAL A 352 16.38 0.96 1.45
N ASN A 353 16.42 2.18 1.94
CA ASN A 353 15.26 2.89 2.45
C ASN A 353 15.48 4.39 2.39
N ASP A 354 14.40 5.15 2.44
CA ASP A 354 14.46 6.57 2.78
C ASP A 354 14.74 6.72 4.28
N GLY A 355 15.19 7.88 4.73
CA GLY A 355 15.26 8.20 6.16
C GLY A 355 16.67 8.51 6.66
N VAL A 356 17.06 7.85 7.76
CA VAL A 356 18.26 8.19 8.53
C VAL A 356 19.12 6.97 8.80
N PHE A 357 20.35 7.03 8.31
CA PHE A 357 21.44 6.15 8.71
C PHE A 357 22.32 6.84 9.75
N SER A 358 22.61 6.16 10.85
CA SER A 358 23.50 6.62 11.92
C SER A 358 24.75 5.77 11.97
N TYR A 359 25.91 6.42 12.03
CA TYR A 359 27.20 5.78 12.27
C TYR A 359 27.84 6.30 13.55
N TYR A 360 28.30 5.38 14.38
CA TYR A 360 28.87 5.60 15.70
C TYR A 360 30.35 5.20 15.65
N PRO A 361 31.28 6.16 15.63
CA PRO A 361 32.71 5.84 15.61
C PRO A 361 33.14 5.14 16.92
N SER A 362 33.97 4.12 16.80
CA SER A 362 34.58 3.41 17.94
C SER A 362 35.87 4.05 18.43
N GLU A 363 36.56 4.79 17.57
CA GLU A 363 37.77 5.54 17.91
C GLU A 363 37.57 7.03 17.68
N SER A 364 38.28 7.85 18.45
CA SER A 364 38.29 9.31 18.29
C SER A 364 38.82 9.76 16.91
N SER A 365 39.42 8.86 16.13
CA SER A 365 39.95 9.09 14.78
C SER A 365 39.09 8.52 13.65
N GLY A 366 37.89 7.99 13.93
CA GLY A 366 36.99 7.46 12.91
C GLY A 366 36.73 8.49 11.81
N SER A 367 37.02 8.14 10.56
CA SER A 367 36.92 9.07 9.43
C SER A 367 35.70 8.80 8.55
N MET A 368 35.20 9.86 7.93
CA MET A 368 34.12 9.81 6.94
C MET A 368 34.61 10.42 5.63
N TYR A 369 34.58 9.65 4.55
CA TYR A 369 34.87 10.13 3.21
C TYR A 369 33.57 10.38 2.47
N VAL A 370 33.30 11.63 2.10
CA VAL A 370 32.09 12.04 1.34
C VAL A 370 32.52 12.36 -0.07
N ALA A 371 32.01 11.62 -1.06
CA ALA A 371 32.40 11.74 -2.45
C ALA A 371 31.21 11.78 -3.39
N THR A 372 31.39 12.40 -4.54
CA THR A 372 30.42 12.37 -5.63
C THR A 372 31.12 12.06 -6.94
N GLY A 373 30.40 11.33 -7.80
CA GLY A 373 30.83 11.12 -9.17
C GLY A 373 30.57 12.39 -9.98
N VAL A 374 31.54 12.80 -10.77
CA VAL A 374 31.36 13.96 -11.66
C VAL A 374 30.64 13.48 -12.92
N THR A 375 29.32 13.36 -12.84
CA THR A 375 28.45 13.06 -13.97
C THR A 375 27.71 14.33 -14.42
N ASP A 376 27.22 14.34 -15.66
CA ASP A 376 26.30 15.35 -16.20
C ASP A 376 26.85 16.76 -16.45
N PHE A 377 27.67 16.89 -17.50
CA PHE A 377 27.92 18.18 -18.14
C PHE A 377 26.70 18.55 -19.01
N LYS A 378 26.14 19.75 -18.82
CA LYS A 378 24.97 20.19 -19.61
C LYS A 378 25.41 20.64 -21.01
N GLY A 379 24.94 19.95 -22.05
CA GLY A 379 25.24 20.28 -23.46
C GLY A 379 26.74 20.25 -23.77
N ASP A 380 27.25 21.36 -24.32
CA ASP A 380 28.66 21.50 -24.73
C ASP A 380 29.57 22.09 -23.63
N GLN A 381 29.09 22.14 -22.37
CA GLN A 381 29.92 22.62 -21.27
C GLN A 381 31.18 21.76 -21.11
N SER A 382 32.35 22.42 -21.11
CA SER A 382 33.65 21.81 -20.90
C SER A 382 34.10 21.83 -19.44
N LYS A 383 33.41 22.59 -18.59
CA LYS A 383 33.66 22.73 -17.15
C LYS A 383 32.36 22.70 -16.36
N LYS A 384 32.43 22.17 -15.14
CA LYS A 384 31.35 22.11 -14.15
C LYS A 384 31.95 22.42 -12.78
N GLU A 385 31.19 23.10 -11.95
CA GLU A 385 31.55 23.36 -10.56
C GLU A 385 30.77 22.41 -9.65
N VAL A 386 31.46 21.64 -8.81
CA VAL A 386 30.89 20.82 -7.75
C VAL A 386 31.13 21.51 -6.42
N LYS A 387 30.09 21.62 -5.56
CA LYS A 387 30.20 22.30 -4.27
C LYS A 387 30.00 21.36 -3.10
N TYR A 388 30.86 21.46 -2.10
CA TYR A 388 30.59 20.93 -0.76
C TYR A 388 30.38 22.09 0.20
N THR A 389 29.24 22.11 0.91
CA THR A 389 28.98 23.09 1.96
C THR A 389 29.23 22.43 3.30
N LEU A 390 30.22 22.91 4.04
CA LEU A 390 30.55 22.49 5.40
C LEU A 390 30.15 23.60 6.37
N ASP A 391 29.18 23.33 7.24
CA ASP A 391 28.80 24.23 8.34
C ASP A 391 29.47 23.75 9.61
N VAL A 392 30.35 24.56 10.21
CA VAL A 392 31.03 24.27 11.47
C VAL A 392 30.61 25.30 12.50
N ASN A 393 29.97 24.86 13.60
CA ASN A 393 29.48 25.75 14.66
C ASN A 393 28.63 26.94 14.15
N GLY A 394 27.88 26.79 13.05
CA GLY A 394 27.04 27.83 12.46
C GLY A 394 27.75 28.70 11.40
N VAL A 395 29.05 28.47 11.15
CA VAL A 395 29.82 29.17 10.12
C VAL A 395 29.94 28.28 8.89
N LYS A 396 29.34 28.74 7.78
CA LYS A 396 29.37 28.02 6.51
C LYS A 396 30.68 28.26 5.77
N LYS A 397 31.29 27.16 5.31
CA LYS A 397 32.43 27.11 4.39
C LYS A 397 32.03 26.40 3.12
N ILE A 398 32.38 26.95 1.96
CA ILE A 398 32.04 26.35 0.67
C ILE A 398 33.32 25.89 -0.03
N PHE A 399 33.37 24.62 -0.40
CA PHE A 399 34.41 24.04 -1.23
C PHE A 399 33.94 24.10 -2.68
N HIS A 400 34.56 24.96 -3.47
CA HIS A 400 34.36 25.13 -4.90
C HIS A 400 35.33 24.21 -5.64
N VAL A 401 34.82 23.18 -6.31
CA VAL A 401 35.62 22.22 -7.05
C VAL A 401 35.35 22.39 -8.55
N ASP A 402 36.30 22.98 -9.26
CA ASP A 402 36.21 23.18 -10.70
C ASP A 402 36.70 21.93 -11.43
N VAL A 403 35.79 21.26 -12.13
CA VAL A 403 36.07 20.03 -12.86
C VAL A 403 35.91 20.26 -14.36
N SER A 404 36.89 19.82 -15.13
CA SER A 404 36.89 19.80 -16.59
C SER A 404 36.38 18.45 -17.12
N ARG A 405 35.69 18.49 -18.26
CA ARG A 405 35.16 17.29 -18.92
C ARG A 405 36.28 16.33 -19.30
N LEU A 406 36.16 15.07 -18.90
CA LEU A 406 37.11 14.02 -19.24
C LEU A 406 37.20 13.86 -20.77
N ARG A 407 38.40 14.01 -21.32
CA ARG A 407 38.62 13.87 -22.76
C ARG A 407 38.73 12.40 -23.15
N ALA A 408 38.24 12.01 -24.33
CA ALA A 408 38.28 10.63 -24.82
C ALA A 408 39.68 9.99 -24.75
N LYS A 409 40.74 10.75 -25.09
CA LYS A 409 42.14 10.31 -24.99
C LYS A 409 42.61 9.93 -23.57
N ASN A 410 41.89 10.38 -22.55
CA ASN A 410 42.19 10.15 -21.14
C ASN A 410 41.21 9.18 -20.49
N ALA A 411 40.19 8.70 -21.21
CA ALA A 411 39.18 7.79 -20.68
C ALA A 411 39.76 6.41 -20.29
N GLU A 412 40.81 5.97 -20.97
CA GLU A 412 41.50 4.70 -20.68
C GLU A 412 42.58 4.82 -19.60
N ARG A 413 42.86 6.03 -19.09
CA ARG A 413 43.88 6.21 -18.05
C ARG A 413 43.39 5.64 -16.73
N LYS A 414 44.24 4.85 -16.08
CA LYS A 414 43.96 4.32 -14.73
C LYS A 414 43.80 5.49 -13.75
N LEU A 415 42.65 5.56 -13.10
CA LEU A 415 42.37 6.55 -12.05
C LEU A 415 43.35 6.36 -10.90
N GLN A 416 44.05 7.44 -10.54
CA GLN A 416 44.93 7.48 -9.38
C GLN A 416 44.30 8.39 -8.33
N CYS A 417 44.10 7.85 -7.13
CA CYS A 417 43.63 8.59 -5.97
C CYS A 417 44.71 9.59 -5.54
N GLN A 418 44.36 10.87 -5.47
CA GLN A 418 45.29 11.97 -5.23
C GLN A 418 44.72 12.96 -4.21
N ILE A 419 45.61 13.61 -3.46
CA ILE A 419 45.26 14.75 -2.61
C ILE A 419 45.09 15.98 -3.51
N ALA A 420 43.97 16.69 -3.38
CA ALA A 420 43.75 17.90 -4.15
C ALA A 420 44.54 19.07 -3.56
N SER A 421 45.24 19.83 -4.41
CA SER A 421 45.75 21.15 -4.01
C SER A 421 44.57 22.12 -3.87
N PHE A 422 44.56 22.91 -2.79
CA PHE A 422 43.51 23.88 -2.55
C PHE A 422 44.07 25.24 -2.14
N THR A 423 43.31 26.30 -2.42
CA THR A 423 43.54 27.63 -1.87
C THR A 423 42.37 28.00 -0.98
N SER A 424 42.65 28.46 0.25
CA SER A 424 41.60 28.85 1.20
C SER A 424 41.55 30.37 1.35
N SER A 425 40.37 30.95 1.15
CA SER A 425 40.03 32.30 1.60
C SER A 425 39.35 32.23 2.98
N SER A 426 38.92 33.37 3.52
CA SER A 426 38.29 33.41 4.84
C SER A 426 37.09 32.48 4.96
N ASN A 427 36.25 32.31 3.93
CA ASN A 427 35.07 31.43 3.95
C ASN A 427 35.02 30.35 2.86
N ASP A 428 35.83 30.47 1.81
CA ASP A 428 35.72 29.59 0.64
C ASP A 428 37.03 28.84 0.39
N VAL A 429 36.92 27.61 -0.11
CA VAL A 429 38.06 26.75 -0.49
C VAL A 429 37.92 26.46 -1.97
N TYR A 430 38.93 26.82 -2.77
CA TYR A 430 38.94 26.60 -4.21
C TYR A 430 39.88 25.46 -4.58
N ILE A 431 39.39 24.53 -5.38
CA ILE A 431 40.10 23.33 -5.83
C ILE A 431 39.97 23.23 -7.35
N ASP A 432 41.09 23.22 -8.07
CA ASP A 432 41.12 22.84 -9.49
C ASP A 432 41.31 21.34 -9.58
N ALA A 433 40.26 20.64 -10.00
CA ALA A 433 40.24 19.19 -10.08
C ALA A 433 40.64 18.66 -11.47
N GLY A 434 40.84 19.53 -12.46
CA GLY A 434 41.14 19.10 -13.84
C GLY A 434 40.13 18.07 -14.34
N GLU A 435 40.59 16.99 -14.96
CA GLU A 435 39.74 15.90 -15.48
C GLU A 435 39.48 14.80 -14.43
N ALA A 436 38.96 15.18 -13.25
CA ALA A 436 38.59 14.23 -12.20
C ALA A 436 37.23 13.55 -12.48
N VAL A 437 37.16 12.26 -12.16
CA VAL A 437 35.93 11.45 -12.24
C VAL A 437 35.23 11.38 -10.89
N TYR A 438 35.99 11.40 -9.80
CA TYR A 438 35.46 11.51 -8.44
C TYR A 438 36.08 12.71 -7.74
N VAL A 439 35.24 13.46 -7.04
CA VAL A 439 35.68 14.53 -6.15
C VAL A 439 35.08 14.26 -4.79
N GLY A 440 35.87 14.38 -3.73
CA GLY A 440 35.38 14.09 -2.38
C GLY A 440 36.18 14.77 -1.30
N VAL A 441 35.68 14.68 -0.09
CA VAL A 441 36.21 15.33 1.10
C VAL A 441 36.30 14.29 2.20
N LEU A 442 37.52 14.04 2.68
CA LEU A 442 37.78 13.19 3.84
C LEU A 442 37.71 14.05 5.11
N ILE A 443 36.82 13.70 6.02
CA ILE A 443 36.61 14.38 7.29
C ILE A 443 37.07 13.46 8.41
N LYS A 444 37.95 13.97 9.27
CA LYS A 444 38.48 13.28 10.44
C LYS A 444 38.27 14.14 11.68
N PRO A 445 37.26 13.86 12.52
CA PRO A 445 37.22 14.39 13.88
C PRO A 445 38.40 13.83 14.69
N ILE A 446 38.91 14.61 15.63
CA ILE A 446 39.90 14.20 16.62
C ILE A 446 39.44 14.80 17.95
N LEU A 447 39.22 13.97 18.97
CA LEU A 447 38.86 14.48 20.30
C LEU A 447 40.08 15.14 20.96
N ASN A 448 39.88 16.31 21.56
CA ASN A 448 40.95 17.07 22.21
C ASN A 448 41.38 16.53 23.58
N GLN A 449 40.70 15.53 24.14
CA GLN A 449 41.05 14.89 25.41
C GLN A 449 41.15 13.36 25.25
N LYS A 450 42.17 12.73 25.82
CA LYS A 450 42.31 11.25 25.83
C LYS A 450 41.46 10.68 26.97
N ASN A 451 40.18 10.47 26.73
CA ASN A 451 39.41 9.52 27.54
C ASN A 451 39.22 8.24 26.72
N GLU A 452 39.45 7.09 27.36
CA GLU A 452 39.15 5.78 26.78
C GLU A 452 37.65 5.72 26.45
N TYR A 453 37.33 5.46 25.18
CA TYR A 453 36.00 5.70 24.64
C TYR A 453 35.12 4.45 24.67
N PHE A 454 33.89 4.69 25.14
CA PHE A 454 32.63 3.93 25.00
C PHE A 454 32.58 2.50 25.55
N SER A 455 32.06 2.37 26.77
CA SER A 455 31.40 1.14 27.23
C SER A 455 29.88 1.35 27.23
N LEU A 456 29.17 0.47 26.51
CA LEU A 456 27.71 0.36 26.36
C LEU A 456 27.01 1.49 25.57
N PHE A 457 26.49 1.11 24.39
CA PHE A 457 25.71 1.96 23.48
C PHE A 457 24.61 2.77 24.18
N SER A 458 24.58 4.09 23.95
CA SER A 458 23.50 4.99 24.31
C SER A 458 23.08 5.88 23.13
N GLU A 459 21.80 6.24 23.03
CA GLU A 459 21.35 7.21 22.00
C GLU A 459 21.99 8.60 22.13
N ARG A 460 22.67 8.87 23.25
CA ARG A 460 23.42 10.11 23.53
C ARG A 460 24.87 10.04 23.03
N ASP A 461 25.31 8.92 22.48
CA ASP A 461 26.70 8.77 22.02
C ASP A 461 26.99 9.63 20.79
N ASN A 462 28.26 9.97 20.62
CA ASN A 462 28.76 10.74 19.47
C ASN A 462 28.49 9.96 18.18
N LYS A 463 27.88 10.60 17.19
CA LYS A 463 27.50 9.93 15.94
C LYS A 463 27.41 10.85 14.73
N PHE A 464 27.33 10.24 13.56
CA PHE A 464 27.04 10.87 12.28
C PHE A 464 25.69 10.39 11.78
N ASP A 465 24.74 11.30 11.61
CA ASP A 465 23.44 11.02 10.99
C ASP A 465 23.47 11.46 9.52
N VAL A 466 23.31 10.50 8.63
CA VAL A 466 23.13 10.69 7.18
C VAL A 466 21.64 10.63 6.89
N LYS A 467 21.08 11.72 6.39
CA LYS A 467 19.67 11.80 6.00
C LYS A 467 19.53 11.88 4.49
N GLY A 468 18.56 11.17 3.93
CA GLY A 468 18.32 11.22 2.50
C GLY A 468 17.23 10.25 2.03
N LYS A 469 17.18 10.10 0.71
CA LYS A 469 16.28 9.20 -0.01
C LYS A 469 17.08 8.14 -0.74
N LEU A 470 16.48 6.97 -0.90
CA LEU A 470 17.09 5.79 -1.52
C LEU A 470 18.49 5.55 -0.95
N LEU A 471 18.62 5.55 0.38
CA LEU A 471 19.90 5.31 1.05
C LEU A 471 20.23 3.82 0.96
N TYR A 472 21.16 3.48 0.07
CA TYR A 472 21.74 2.15 -0.02
C TYR A 472 22.86 2.02 1.01
N VAL A 473 22.56 1.35 2.10
CA VAL A 473 23.50 1.03 3.18
C VAL A 473 24.08 -0.36 2.92
N GLN A 474 25.36 -0.42 2.57
CA GLN A 474 26.06 -1.65 2.23
C GLN A 474 27.12 -2.00 3.28
N ALA A 475 26.90 -3.10 3.99
CA ALA A 475 27.89 -3.76 4.83
C ALA A 475 28.58 -4.87 4.03
N LYS A 476 29.91 -4.77 3.86
CA LYS A 476 30.71 -5.74 3.09
C LYS A 476 31.46 -6.69 4.01
N ASN A 477 31.67 -7.92 3.54
CA ASN A 477 32.47 -8.94 4.22
C ASN A 477 31.97 -9.29 5.64
N VAL A 478 30.66 -9.36 5.82
CA VAL A 478 30.04 -9.84 7.06
C VAL A 478 30.30 -11.35 7.19
N SER A 479 30.86 -11.80 8.32
CA SER A 479 31.08 -13.23 8.54
C SER A 479 29.75 -13.98 8.74
N ARG A 480 29.72 -15.27 8.37
CA ARG A 480 28.54 -16.13 8.44
C ARG A 480 27.84 -16.08 9.81
N GLU A 481 28.61 -16.21 10.89
CA GLU A 481 28.13 -16.24 12.28
C GLU A 481 27.48 -14.91 12.71
N ASN A 482 27.90 -13.79 12.11
CA ASN A 482 27.41 -12.47 12.48
C ASN A 482 26.14 -12.07 11.72
N VAL A 483 25.80 -12.72 10.61
CA VAL A 483 24.54 -12.46 9.89
C VAL A 483 23.35 -12.71 10.83
N VAL A 484 23.41 -13.80 11.61
CA VAL A 484 22.38 -14.17 12.60
C VAL A 484 22.56 -13.35 13.88
N GLY A 485 21.52 -12.62 14.28
CA GLY A 485 21.44 -11.95 15.58
C GLY A 485 22.07 -10.56 15.68
N HIS A 486 22.95 -10.16 14.76
CA HIS A 486 23.54 -8.81 14.77
C HIS A 486 22.96 -7.90 13.69
N TYR A 487 22.85 -8.36 12.44
CA TYR A 487 22.39 -7.53 11.32
C TYR A 487 20.89 -7.63 11.05
N VAL A 488 20.27 -8.74 11.44
CA VAL A 488 18.83 -9.00 11.29
C VAL A 488 18.18 -9.18 12.66
N THR A 489 17.24 -8.31 12.97
CA THR A 489 16.37 -8.42 14.13
C THR A 489 15.17 -9.28 13.76
N LYS A 490 14.99 -10.41 14.46
CA LYS A 490 13.80 -11.25 14.35
C LYS A 490 12.57 -10.50 14.87
N GLY A 491 11.41 -10.71 14.27
CA GLY A 491 10.21 -10.04 14.72
C GLY A 491 9.03 -10.15 13.76
N TYR A 492 8.00 -9.38 14.03
CA TYR A 492 6.77 -9.33 13.25
C TYR A 492 6.84 -8.28 12.14
N LEU A 493 6.16 -8.57 11.04
CA LEU A 493 6.01 -7.74 9.85
C LEU A 493 4.56 -7.80 9.34
N ASN A 494 4.15 -6.81 8.55
CA ASN A 494 2.80 -6.74 7.96
C ASN A 494 2.74 -7.36 6.56
N GLY A 495 3.90 -7.47 5.92
CA GLY A 495 4.05 -8.15 4.65
C GLY A 495 5.48 -8.13 4.17
N PHE A 496 5.74 -8.88 3.11
CA PHE A 496 7.03 -8.93 2.46
C PHE A 496 6.89 -9.29 0.99
N ILE A 497 7.91 -8.90 0.22
CA ILE A 497 8.20 -9.44 -1.10
C ILE A 497 9.51 -10.22 -0.99
N LEU A 498 9.60 -11.36 -1.65
CA LEU A 498 10.79 -12.19 -1.65
C LEU A 498 11.09 -12.61 -3.09
N HIS A 499 12.31 -12.36 -3.57
CA HIS A 499 12.68 -12.59 -4.98
C HIS A 499 13.23 -13.99 -5.26
N SER A 500 13.49 -14.79 -4.22
CA SER A 500 13.89 -16.18 -4.34
C SER A 500 13.63 -16.94 -3.04
N PHE A 501 13.23 -18.20 -3.12
CA PHE A 501 13.06 -19.07 -1.96
C PHE A 501 13.24 -20.54 -2.31
N ASP A 502 13.63 -21.34 -1.32
CA ASP A 502 13.96 -22.75 -1.50
C ASP A 502 12.82 -23.67 -1.11
N LYS A 503 12.05 -23.31 -0.07
CA LYS A 503 10.91 -24.10 0.41
C LYS A 503 9.73 -23.20 0.69
N LEU A 504 8.56 -23.68 0.30
CA LEU A 504 7.28 -23.05 0.61
C LEU A 504 6.30 -24.12 1.08
N SER A 505 5.64 -23.86 2.20
CA SER A 505 4.52 -24.63 2.70
C SER A 505 3.31 -23.72 2.85
N ILE A 506 2.17 -24.14 2.30
CA ILE A 506 0.87 -23.46 2.44
C ILE A 506 -0.11 -24.46 3.09
N ASP A 507 -0.72 -24.06 4.20
CA ASP A 507 -1.63 -24.86 5.03
C ASP A 507 -1.07 -26.28 5.35
N GLY A 508 0.24 -26.33 5.63
CA GLY A 508 0.97 -27.56 5.96
C GLY A 508 1.34 -28.44 4.77
N LYS A 509 1.02 -28.04 3.54
CA LYS A 509 1.40 -28.75 2.31
C LYS A 509 2.58 -28.07 1.64
N ASN A 510 3.61 -28.85 1.31
CA ASN A 510 4.73 -28.36 0.52
C ASN A 510 4.27 -28.01 -0.88
N VAL A 511 4.60 -26.80 -1.32
CA VAL A 511 4.36 -26.29 -2.67
C VAL A 511 5.71 -26.24 -3.38
N GLU A 512 5.75 -26.72 -4.62
CA GLU A 512 6.98 -26.67 -5.43
C GLU A 512 7.47 -25.23 -5.56
N SER A 513 8.77 -25.02 -5.42
CA SER A 513 9.41 -23.71 -5.45
C SER A 513 10.66 -23.74 -6.31
N ASN A 514 10.85 -22.69 -7.10
CA ASN A 514 12.03 -22.42 -7.91
C ASN A 514 12.72 -21.15 -7.39
N LYS A 515 14.04 -21.06 -7.51
CA LYS A 515 14.82 -19.87 -7.13
C LYS A 515 14.47 -18.62 -7.93
N MET A 516 13.81 -18.78 -9.09
CA MET A 516 13.28 -17.67 -9.89
C MET A 516 11.89 -17.23 -9.43
N ASP A 517 11.27 -17.94 -8.48
CA ASP A 517 9.94 -17.62 -8.00
C ASP A 517 9.97 -16.39 -7.08
N ASN A 518 9.02 -15.49 -7.31
CA ASN A 518 8.78 -14.33 -6.46
C ASN A 518 7.58 -14.60 -5.56
N LEU A 519 7.66 -14.20 -4.30
CA LEU A 519 6.59 -14.29 -3.33
C LEU A 519 6.19 -12.89 -2.88
N MET A 520 4.90 -12.61 -2.81
CA MET A 520 4.35 -11.42 -2.17
C MET A 520 3.30 -11.85 -1.17
N VAL A 521 3.47 -11.42 0.07
CA VAL A 521 2.60 -11.80 1.18
C VAL A 521 2.24 -10.58 2.00
N MET A 522 0.96 -10.44 2.33
CA MET A 522 0.46 -9.43 3.28
C MET A 522 -0.52 -10.09 4.24
N GLY A 523 -0.48 -9.68 5.51
CA GLY A 523 -1.35 -10.21 6.55
C GLY A 523 -0.93 -9.78 7.95
N GLU A 524 -1.67 -10.27 8.93
CA GLU A 524 -1.40 -10.02 10.34
C GLU A 524 -0.64 -11.19 10.97
N GLY A 525 0.29 -10.85 11.88
CA GLY A 525 1.02 -11.86 12.65
C GLY A 525 2.06 -12.64 11.84
N ILE A 526 2.60 -12.06 10.76
CA ILE A 526 3.72 -12.64 10.03
C ILE A 526 5.00 -12.44 10.85
N TYR A 527 5.76 -13.50 11.07
CA TYR A 527 7.00 -13.48 11.84
C TYR A 527 8.18 -13.91 10.96
N GLY A 528 9.23 -13.08 10.94
CA GLY A 528 10.48 -13.32 10.23
C GLY A 528 11.65 -13.53 11.19
N HIS A 529 12.52 -14.48 10.88
CA HIS A 529 13.79 -14.69 11.58
C HIS A 529 14.82 -15.34 10.65
N VAL A 530 16.09 -15.24 11.00
CA VAL A 530 17.17 -15.97 10.31
C VAL A 530 17.48 -17.22 11.13
N SER A 531 17.45 -18.38 10.47
CA SER A 531 17.79 -19.68 11.07
C SER A 531 19.29 -19.82 11.31
N ALA A 532 19.71 -20.85 12.05
CA ALA A 532 21.13 -21.15 12.31
C ALA A 532 21.93 -21.41 11.02
N ASP A 533 21.27 -21.86 9.95
CA ASP A 533 21.89 -22.12 8.64
C ASP A 533 21.98 -20.85 7.77
N ASN A 534 21.67 -19.67 8.31
CA ASN A 534 21.59 -18.37 7.61
C ASN A 534 20.46 -18.25 6.57
N ASN A 535 19.47 -19.13 6.62
CA ASN A 535 18.27 -18.99 5.79
C ASN A 535 17.27 -18.04 6.48
N LEU A 536 16.69 -17.12 5.71
CA LEU A 536 15.56 -16.31 6.16
C LEU A 536 14.30 -17.19 6.15
N VAL A 537 13.67 -17.30 7.32
CA VAL A 537 12.43 -18.07 7.52
C VAL A 537 11.33 -17.09 7.90
N ILE A 538 10.26 -17.07 7.11
CA ILE A 538 9.09 -16.23 7.35
C ILE A 538 7.87 -17.13 7.42
N SER A 539 7.07 -16.99 8.48
CA SER A 539 5.87 -17.78 8.68
C SER A 539 4.77 -16.97 9.34
N GLY A 540 3.52 -17.33 9.07
CA GLY A 540 2.37 -16.71 9.72
C GLY A 540 1.09 -16.94 8.94
N LYS A 541 0.14 -16.03 9.10
CA LYS A 541 -1.13 -16.04 8.41
C LYS A 541 -1.17 -14.91 7.38
N ALA A 542 -1.48 -15.26 6.15
CA ALA A 542 -1.52 -14.34 5.02
C ALA A 542 -2.95 -14.15 4.54
N ASP A 543 -3.45 -12.92 4.58
CA ASP A 543 -4.72 -12.57 3.93
C ASP A 543 -4.55 -12.46 2.41
N LEU A 544 -3.34 -12.10 1.97
CA LEU A 544 -2.95 -12.00 0.58
C LEU A 544 -1.65 -12.77 0.38
N PHE A 545 -1.67 -13.70 -0.58
CA PHE A 545 -0.53 -14.53 -0.90
C PHE A 545 -0.44 -14.71 -2.41
N TYR A 546 0.64 -14.25 -3.00
CA TYR A 546 0.91 -14.32 -4.43
C TYR A 546 2.27 -14.95 -4.68
N LYS A 547 2.32 -15.88 -5.61
CA LYS A 547 3.53 -16.50 -6.13
C LYS A 547 3.62 -16.18 -7.63
N ASN A 548 4.69 -15.53 -8.09
CA ASN A 548 4.85 -15.09 -9.48
C ASN A 548 3.66 -14.30 -10.03
N ARG A 549 3.11 -13.39 -9.21
CA ARG A 549 1.86 -12.64 -9.50
C ARG A 549 0.59 -13.49 -9.55
N LEU A 550 0.68 -14.81 -9.34
CA LEU A 550 -0.48 -15.70 -9.24
C LEU A 550 -0.90 -15.88 -7.78
N ARG A 551 -2.13 -15.50 -7.47
CA ARG A 551 -2.76 -15.69 -6.15
C ARG A 551 -2.76 -17.18 -5.77
N GLN A 552 -2.37 -17.48 -4.54
CA GLN A 552 -2.43 -18.83 -3.97
C GLN A 552 -3.60 -19.00 -2.99
N ASN A 553 -4.06 -17.92 -2.35
CA ASN A 553 -5.21 -17.93 -1.45
C ASN A 553 -6.49 -18.21 -2.22
N LYS A 554 -7.13 -19.36 -2.00
CA LYS A 554 -8.43 -19.70 -2.59
C LYS A 554 -9.57 -18.87 -1.99
N THR A 555 -10.71 -18.78 -2.68
CA THR A 555 -11.95 -18.23 -2.10
C THR A 555 -12.78 -19.33 -1.42
N LEU A 556 -13.86 -18.94 -0.74
CA LEU A 556 -14.81 -19.90 -0.18
C LEU A 556 -15.46 -20.75 -1.28
N TRP A 557 -15.76 -20.18 -2.45
CA TRP A 557 -16.23 -20.93 -3.60
C TRP A 557 -15.20 -21.99 -4.07
N GLU A 558 -13.93 -21.62 -4.24
CA GLU A 558 -12.88 -22.52 -4.73
C GLU A 558 -12.46 -23.60 -3.71
N THR A 559 -12.78 -23.39 -2.43
CA THR A 559 -12.60 -24.41 -1.37
C THR A 559 -13.83 -25.29 -1.22
N SER A 560 -15.03 -24.76 -1.47
CA SER A 560 -16.28 -25.51 -1.39
C SER A 560 -16.67 -26.23 -2.68
N SER A 561 -16.08 -25.89 -3.83
CA SER A 561 -16.24 -26.64 -5.09
C SER A 561 -15.77 -28.10 -4.96
N ASP A 562 -14.86 -28.36 -4.02
CA ASP A 562 -14.42 -29.71 -3.65
C ASP A 562 -15.51 -30.48 -2.87
N ASN A 563 -16.57 -29.79 -2.43
CA ASN A 563 -17.66 -30.28 -1.59
C ASN A 563 -19.04 -29.99 -2.24
N THR A 564 -19.23 -30.57 -3.43
CA THR A 564 -20.36 -30.36 -4.34
C THR A 564 -21.76 -30.53 -3.72
N LEU A 565 -21.88 -31.29 -2.63
CA LEU A 565 -23.16 -31.66 -2.01
C LEU A 565 -23.83 -30.49 -1.27
N ILE A 566 -23.06 -29.65 -0.57
CA ILE A 566 -23.58 -28.49 0.16
C ILE A 566 -24.00 -27.39 -0.82
N LEU A 567 -23.18 -27.17 -1.85
CA LEU A 567 -23.43 -26.17 -2.89
C LEU A 567 -24.62 -26.55 -3.77
N GLY A 568 -24.76 -27.82 -4.13
CA GLY A 568 -25.94 -28.35 -4.82
C GLY A 568 -27.21 -28.18 -4.01
N GLY A 569 -27.15 -28.45 -2.69
CA GLY A 569 -28.30 -28.29 -1.79
C GLY A 569 -28.76 -26.84 -1.62
N ILE A 570 -27.83 -25.93 -1.33
CA ILE A 570 -28.14 -24.49 -1.20
C ILE A 570 -28.60 -23.92 -2.54
N GLY A 571 -27.93 -24.28 -3.64
CA GLY A 571 -28.30 -23.85 -4.99
C GLY A 571 -29.73 -24.28 -5.36
N ALA A 572 -30.09 -25.54 -5.10
CA ALA A 572 -31.44 -26.05 -5.35
C ALA A 572 -32.50 -25.32 -4.51
N LEU A 573 -32.20 -25.02 -3.24
CA LEU A 573 -33.09 -24.22 -2.38
C LEU A 573 -33.28 -22.80 -2.92
N MET A 574 -32.21 -22.12 -3.34
CA MET A 574 -32.29 -20.78 -3.91
C MET A 574 -33.08 -20.76 -5.23
N VAL A 575 -32.84 -21.72 -6.12
CA VAL A 575 -33.59 -21.86 -7.38
C VAL A 575 -35.07 -22.12 -7.10
N SER A 576 -35.38 -23.00 -6.15
CA SER A 576 -36.77 -23.31 -5.76
C SER A 576 -37.48 -22.07 -5.21
N LEU A 577 -36.81 -21.30 -4.36
CA LEU A 577 -37.33 -20.05 -3.80
C LEU A 577 -37.55 -19.00 -4.90
N LEU A 578 -36.61 -18.89 -5.85
CA LEU A 578 -36.70 -17.96 -6.97
C LEU A 578 -37.86 -18.32 -7.90
N LEU A 579 -38.02 -19.61 -8.26
CA LEU A 579 -39.15 -20.10 -9.05
C LEU A 579 -40.48 -19.85 -8.33
N TRP A 580 -40.53 -20.04 -7.01
CA TRP A 580 -41.72 -19.72 -6.21
C TRP A 580 -42.06 -18.22 -6.24
N CYS A 581 -41.07 -17.35 -6.05
CA CYS A 581 -41.24 -15.90 -6.15
C CYS A 581 -41.71 -15.46 -7.55
N VAL A 582 -41.10 -15.98 -8.61
CA VAL A 582 -41.49 -15.71 -10.00
C VAL A 582 -42.93 -16.14 -10.26
N ASN A 583 -43.31 -17.34 -9.82
CA ASN A 583 -44.68 -17.82 -9.95
C ASN A 583 -45.69 -16.94 -9.19
N ARG A 584 -45.31 -16.45 -8.00
CA ARG A 584 -46.15 -15.50 -7.23
C ARG A 584 -46.30 -14.17 -7.94
N ILE A 585 -45.22 -13.59 -8.46
CA ILE A 585 -45.27 -12.34 -9.23
C ILE A 585 -46.13 -12.51 -10.48
N TYR A 586 -45.91 -13.60 -11.24
CA TYR A 586 -46.69 -13.93 -12.43
C TYR A 586 -48.19 -14.08 -12.11
N SER A 587 -48.53 -14.80 -11.04
CA SER A 587 -49.93 -14.94 -10.61
C SER A 587 -50.55 -13.60 -10.23
N SER A 588 -49.82 -12.71 -9.56
CA SER A 588 -50.32 -11.39 -9.18
C SER A 588 -50.51 -10.48 -10.39
N LEU A 589 -49.58 -10.49 -11.34
CA LEU A 589 -49.68 -9.77 -12.61
C LEU A 589 -50.90 -10.24 -13.41
N LYS A 590 -51.14 -11.55 -13.50
CA LYS A 590 -52.28 -12.14 -14.21
C LYS A 590 -53.63 -11.71 -13.62
N LYS A 591 -53.72 -11.55 -12.30
CA LYS A 591 -54.96 -11.14 -11.62
C LYS A 591 -55.23 -9.64 -11.68
N ASN A 592 -54.22 -8.84 -12.02
CA ASN A 592 -54.26 -7.37 -12.03
C ASN A 592 -54.94 -6.77 -10.79
N GLU A 593 -54.54 -7.24 -9.60
CA GLU A 593 -55.17 -6.81 -8.36
C GLU A 593 -54.84 -5.35 -8.03
N VAL A 594 -55.76 -4.67 -7.36
CA VAL A 594 -55.47 -3.40 -6.68
C VAL A 594 -54.60 -3.73 -5.46
N ILE A 595 -53.37 -3.21 -5.44
CA ILE A 595 -52.37 -3.49 -4.39
C ILE A 595 -51.96 -2.23 -3.62
N ASN A 596 -52.18 -1.05 -4.19
CA ASN A 596 -52.01 0.22 -3.52
C ASN A 596 -53.39 0.86 -3.27
N SER A 597 -54.18 0.22 -2.41
CA SER A 597 -55.57 0.60 -2.07
C SER A 597 -55.73 1.31 -0.73
N PHE A 598 -54.66 1.36 0.07
CA PHE A 598 -54.69 1.85 1.44
C PHE A 598 -53.92 3.12 1.56
#